data_AF-A0A949FN10-F1
#
_entry.id   AF-A0A949FN10-F1
#
_cell.length_a   1.000
_cell.length_b   1.000
_cell.length_c   1.000
_cell.angle_alpha   90.00
_cell.angle_beta   90.00
_cell.angle_gamma   90.00
#
_symmetry.space_group_name_H-M   'P 1'
#
loop_
_entity.id
_entity.type
_entity.pdbx_description
1 polymer ?
#
loop_
_entity_poly.entity_id
_entity_poly.type
_entity_poly.pdbx_seq_one_letter_code
_entity_poly.pdbx_strand_id
1 'polypeptide(L)'
;LHDSLETPLRPEPSWNTTTDTLAWLLAYVLGADKVVLLKSCDVSSIQDLQHAAEMGIVDPEIVRLSENHPVPTIEFMTLGNQAVTL
;
A
#
# COMPACT_ATOMS: atom_id res chain seq x y z
N LEU A 1 12.07 8.51 29.86
CA LEU A 1 13.25 9.24 29.32
C LEU A 1 13.32 8.91 27.84
N HIS A 2 13.03 9.92 27.01
CA HIS A 2 13.13 9.94 25.54
C HIS A 2 12.40 8.84 24.76
N ASP A 3 11.08 8.99 24.65
CA ASP A 3 10.40 8.56 23.43
C ASP A 3 10.79 9.61 22.37
N SER A 4 11.77 9.26 21.54
CA SER A 4 12.15 10.07 20.39
C SER A 4 10.88 10.27 19.58
N LEU A 5 10.43 11.52 19.43
CA LEU A 5 9.29 11.84 18.58
C LEU A 5 9.67 11.52 17.14
N GLU A 6 9.56 10.26 16.75
CA GLU A 6 9.58 9.88 15.36
C GLU A 6 8.49 10.70 14.68
N THR A 7 8.90 11.50 13.71
CA THR A 7 7.96 12.28 12.91
C THR A 7 6.90 11.31 12.42
N PRO A 8 5.60 11.56 12.70
CA PRO A 8 4.56 10.62 12.32
C PRO A 8 4.64 10.37 10.83
N LEU A 9 4.60 9.10 10.44
CA LEU A 9 4.65 8.68 9.05
C LEU A 9 3.56 9.41 8.28
N ARG A 10 3.95 10.17 7.26
CA ARG A 10 3.04 10.99 6.45
C ARG A 10 3.39 10.83 4.98
N PRO A 11 2.38 10.73 4.11
CA PRO A 11 2.61 10.79 2.69
C PRO A 11 2.94 12.22 2.28
N GLU A 12 3.56 12.37 1.12
CA GLU A 12 3.72 13.66 0.48
C GLU A 12 2.34 14.29 0.22
N PRO A 13 2.15 15.60 0.52
CA PRO A 13 0.91 16.29 0.25
C PRO A 13 0.84 16.72 -1.23
N SER A 14 0.86 15.74 -2.13
CA SER A 14 0.85 15.94 -3.59
C SER A 14 -0.28 15.13 -4.24
N TRP A 15 -0.65 15.50 -5.47
CA TRP A 15 -1.59 14.73 -6.28
C TRP A 15 -1.02 13.38 -6.74
N ASN A 16 0.27 13.14 -6.53
CA ASN A 16 0.86 11.82 -6.78
C ASN A 16 0.50 10.85 -5.66
N THR A 17 0.12 11.31 -4.47
CA THR A 17 -0.40 10.46 -3.39
C THR A 17 -1.86 10.15 -3.66
N THR A 18 -2.19 8.86 -3.80
CA THR A 18 -3.58 8.44 -4.02
C THR A 18 -4.16 7.69 -2.82
N THR A 19 -5.42 7.31 -2.94
CA THR A 19 -6.14 6.53 -1.93
C THR A 19 -5.45 5.22 -1.59
N ASP A 20 -4.65 4.63 -2.49
CA ASP A 20 -3.91 3.40 -2.18
C ASP A 20 -2.87 3.64 -1.07
N THR A 21 -2.06 4.68 -1.20
CA THR A 21 -1.12 5.11 -0.16
C THR A 21 -1.83 5.44 1.16
N LEU A 22 -2.99 6.11 1.08
CA LEU A 22 -3.76 6.43 2.29
C LEU A 22 -4.33 5.17 2.96
N ALA A 23 -4.79 4.19 2.18
CA ALA A 23 -5.29 2.92 2.68
C ALA A 23 -4.17 2.10 3.34
N TRP A 24 -2.99 2.06 2.72
CA TRP A 24 -1.81 1.44 3.30
C TRP A 24 -1.40 2.10 4.63
N LEU A 25 -1.34 3.44 4.64
CA LEU A 25 -0.98 4.18 5.85
C LEU A 25 -1.99 3.95 6.98
N LEU A 26 -3.29 3.90 6.65
CA LEU A 26 -4.33 3.59 7.61
C LEU A 26 -4.16 2.17 8.17
N ALA A 27 -3.86 1.18 7.32
CA ALA A 27 -3.60 -0.19 7.75
C ALA A 27 -2.38 -0.27 8.69
N TYR A 28 -1.29 0.43 8.37
CA TYR A 28 -0.12 0.56 9.22
C TYR A 28 -0.46 1.18 10.59
N VAL A 29 -1.16 2.31 10.60
CA VAL A 29 -1.55 3.03 11.83
C VAL A 29 -2.46 2.19 12.73
N LEU A 30 -3.33 1.37 12.14
CA LEU A 30 -4.24 0.49 12.87
C LEU A 30 -3.59 -0.82 13.33
N GLY A 31 -2.35 -1.11 12.90
CA GLY A 31 -1.70 -2.40 13.13
C GLY A 31 -2.45 -3.56 12.46
N ALA A 32 -3.04 -3.32 11.28
CA ALA A 32 -3.75 -4.35 10.54
C ALA A 32 -2.77 -5.40 10.00
N ASP A 33 -3.15 -6.68 10.01
CA ASP A 33 -2.33 -7.75 9.45
C ASP A 33 -2.22 -7.67 7.92
N LYS A 34 -3.24 -7.09 7.27
CA LYS A 34 -3.40 -7.07 5.83
C LYS A 34 -4.17 -5.86 5.30
N VAL A 35 -3.73 -5.35 4.15
CA VAL A 35 -4.46 -4.39 3.31
C VAL A 35 -4.75 -5.03 1.95
N VAL A 36 -6.00 -4.97 1.51
CA VAL A 36 -6.45 -5.51 0.21
C VAL A 36 -6.80 -4.34 -0.70
N LEU A 37 -6.07 -4.21 -1.81
CA LEU A 37 -6.31 -3.18 -2.82
C LEU A 37 -7.12 -3.78 -3.98
N LEU A 38 -8.40 -3.41 -4.03
CA LEU A 38 -9.31 -3.83 -5.09
C LEU A 38 -9.12 -2.96 -6.33
N LYS A 39 -8.86 -3.59 -7.47
CA LYS A 39 -8.57 -2.93 -8.75
C LYS A 39 -9.51 -3.42 -9.83
N SER A 40 -9.97 -2.54 -10.72
CA SER A 40 -10.83 -2.93 -11.84
C SER A 40 -10.08 -3.59 -13.00
N CYS A 41 -8.75 -3.59 -12.96
CA CYS A 41 -7.86 -4.19 -13.95
C CYS A 41 -7.32 -5.56 -13.49
N ASP A 42 -6.72 -6.29 -14.43
CA ASP A 42 -5.99 -7.52 -14.14
C ASP A 42 -4.74 -7.21 -13.31
N VAL A 43 -4.60 -7.88 -12.17
CA VAL A 43 -3.46 -7.74 -11.24
C VAL A 43 -2.60 -9.02 -11.17
N SER A 44 -2.91 -10.03 -11.99
CA SER A 44 -2.25 -11.34 -11.97
C SER A 44 -0.75 -11.29 -12.30
N SER A 45 -0.30 -10.26 -12.99
CA SER A 45 1.11 -10.05 -13.34
C SER A 45 1.91 -9.29 -12.27
N ILE A 46 1.26 -8.75 -11.23
CA ILE A 46 1.95 -7.97 -10.19
C ILE A 46 2.85 -8.91 -9.39
N GLN A 47 4.12 -8.52 -9.24
CA GLN A 47 5.14 -9.31 -8.55
C GLN A 47 5.38 -8.78 -7.14
N ASP A 48 5.46 -7.46 -7.03
CA ASP A 48 5.63 -6.72 -5.78
C ASP A 48 5.04 -5.31 -5.92
N LEU A 49 5.17 -4.51 -4.86
CA LEU A 49 4.64 -3.15 -4.81
C LEU A 49 5.35 -2.20 -5.79
N GLN A 50 6.64 -2.40 -6.03
CA GLN A 50 7.42 -1.61 -6.97
C GLN A 50 6.91 -1.84 -8.40
N HIS A 51 6.73 -3.10 -8.79
CA HIS A 51 6.17 -3.48 -10.08
C HIS A 51 4.74 -2.93 -10.25
N ALA A 52 3.92 -2.96 -9.20
CA ALA A 52 2.58 -2.36 -9.24
C ALA A 52 2.60 -0.85 -9.51
N ALA A 53 3.56 -0.12 -8.92
CA ALA A 53 3.73 1.31 -9.15
C ALA A 53 4.24 1.60 -10.58
N GLU A 54 5.20 0.81 -11.07
CA GLU A 54 5.73 0.91 -12.45
C GLU A 54 4.65 0.64 -13.51
N MET A 55 3.72 -0.27 -13.22
CA MET A 55 2.54 -0.54 -14.06
C MET A 55 1.45 0.55 -13.94
N GLY A 56 1.58 1.50 -13.02
CA GLY A 56 0.56 2.53 -12.75
C GLY A 56 -0.70 2.00 -12.07
N ILE A 57 -0.63 0.84 -11.41
CA ILE A 57 -1.75 0.24 -10.67
C ILE A 57 -1.97 0.93 -9.32
N VAL A 58 -0.87 1.36 -8.70
CA VAL A 58 -0.83 2.16 -7.48
C VAL A 58 0.08 3.35 -7.69
N ASP A 59 0.00 4.34 -6.80
CA ASP A 59 0.92 5.45 -6.82
C ASP A 59 2.31 5.12 -6.26
N PRO A 60 3.38 5.77 -6.74
CA PRO A 60 4.75 5.48 -6.29
C PRO A 60 5.01 5.82 -4.83
N GLU A 61 4.18 6.67 -4.21
CA GLU A 61 4.35 7.06 -2.81
C GLU A 61 4.16 5.88 -1.85
N ILE A 62 3.34 4.90 -2.21
CA ILE A 62 3.12 3.70 -1.40
C ILE A 62 4.42 2.89 -1.25
N VAL A 63 5.24 2.86 -2.30
CA VAL A 63 6.56 2.20 -2.29
C VAL A 63 7.44 2.93 -1.29
N ARG A 64 7.60 4.25 -1.45
CA ARG A 64 8.44 5.10 -0.59
C ARG A 64 8.09 4.96 0.89
N LEU A 65 6.79 4.90 1.21
CA LEU A 65 6.35 4.72 2.60
C LEU A 65 6.55 3.28 3.10
N SER A 66 6.46 2.27 2.24
CA SER A 66 6.63 0.88 2.64
C SER A 66 8.07 0.45 2.88
N GLU A 67 9.06 1.07 2.21
CA GLU A 67 10.48 0.66 2.25
C GLU A 67 11.11 0.63 3.65
N ASN A 68 10.63 1.47 4.57
CA ASN A 68 11.25 1.67 5.88
C ASN A 68 10.36 1.29 7.07
N HIS A 69 9.21 0.66 6.81
CA HIS A 69 8.21 0.39 7.84
C HIS A 69 7.71 -1.06 7.76
N PRO A 70 7.44 -1.73 8.90
CA PRO A 70 6.83 -3.05 8.89
C PRO A 70 5.50 -2.97 8.13
N VAL A 71 5.48 -3.61 6.97
CA VAL A 71 4.40 -3.48 6.00
C VAL A 71 3.26 -4.40 6.44
N PRO A 72 2.01 -3.93 6.56
CA PRO A 72 0.88 -4.85 6.52
C PRO A 72 0.98 -5.69 5.24
N THR A 73 0.59 -6.97 5.26
CA THR A 73 0.59 -7.77 4.02
C THR A 73 -0.24 -7.05 2.97
N ILE A 74 0.30 -6.80 1.79
CA ILE A 74 -0.42 -6.13 0.71
C ILE A 74 -0.91 -7.19 -0.26
N GLU A 75 -2.21 -7.21 -0.51
CA GLU A 75 -2.84 -8.12 -1.48
C GLU A 75 -3.57 -7.31 -2.55
N PHE A 76 -3.30 -7.61 -3.81
CA PHE A 76 -4.01 -7.04 -4.95
C PHE A 76 -5.12 -7.99 -5.38
N MET A 77 -6.32 -7.46 -5.62
CA MET A 77 -7.46 -8.25 -6.09
C MET A 77 -8.16 -7.56 -7.26
N THR A 78 -8.46 -8.30 -8.32
CA THR A 78 -9.31 -7.80 -9.40
C THR A 78 -10.78 -7.80 -8.97
N LEU A 79 -11.45 -6.67 -9.14
CA LEU A 79 -12.84 -6.43 -8.81
C LEU A 79 -13.72 -7.31 -9.72
N GLY A 80 -14.42 -8.27 -9.11
CA GLY A 80 -15.30 -9.20 -9.83
C GLY A 80 -14.73 -10.61 -10.05
N ASN A 81 -13.48 -10.90 -9.63
CA ASN A 81 -12.94 -12.26 -9.61
C ASN A 81 -13.01 -12.82 -8.17
N GLN A 82 -13.42 -14.08 -8.00
CA GLN A 82 -13.50 -14.70 -6.68
C GLN A 82 -12.10 -14.82 -6.04
N ALA A 83 -11.99 -14.43 -4.76
CA ALA A 83 -10.73 -14.41 -4.02
C ALA A 83 -10.07 -15.80 -4.00
N VAL A 84 -8.79 -15.87 -4.37
CA VAL A 84 -7.92 -17.03 -4.13
C VAL A 84 -7.04 -16.67 -2.94
N THR A 85 -7.20 -17.38 -1.82
CA THR A 85 -6.35 -17.26 -0.64
C THR A 85 -5.05 -18.03 -0.87
N LEU A 86 -3.90 -17.36 -0.72
CA LEU A 86 -2.59 -18.02 -0.56
C LEU A 86 -2.34 -18.32 0.92
#